data_AF-L0B100-F1
#
_entry.id   AF-L0B100-F1
#
_cell.length_a   1.000
_cell.length_b   1.000
_cell.length_c   1.000
_cell.angle_alpha   90.00
_cell.angle_beta   90.00
_cell.angle_gamma   90.00
#
_symmetry.space_group_name_H-M   'P 1'
#
loop_
_entity.id
_entity.type
_entity.pdbx_description
1 polymer ?
#
loop_
_entity_poly.entity_id
_entity_poly.type
_entity_poly.pdbx_seq_one_letter_code
_entity_poly.pdbx_strand_id
1 'polypeptide(L)'
;MASKIDYEITEEDQTKITTFSLMHDKRLKLEQQLEVLNNQTGLISDAQDELLINMETPLYKIGDCFMKLTEQELESELEKVKEGLQEEADKTKERIETCKKECDSLKASLYAKFGSRINLEA
;
A
#
# COMPACT_ATOMS: atom_id res chain seq x y z
N MET A 1 18.76 12.94 44.81
CA MET A 1 19.48 13.51 43.66
C MET A 1 18.88 12.92 42.39
N ALA A 2 17.91 13.60 41.77
CA ALA A 2 17.41 13.20 40.46
C ALA A 2 18.22 13.96 39.41
N SER A 3 19.18 13.28 38.78
CA SER A 3 19.90 13.85 37.64
C SER A 3 18.89 13.97 36.48
N LYS A 4 18.32 15.17 36.30
CA LYS A 4 17.70 15.56 35.04
C LYS A 4 18.85 15.66 34.03
N ILE A 5 19.12 14.55 33.34
CA ILE A 5 19.88 14.59 32.10
C ILE A 5 18.95 15.28 31.10
N ASP A 6 19.11 16.58 30.94
CA ASP A 6 18.63 17.33 29.78
C ASP A 6 19.39 16.75 28.57
N TYR A 7 18.68 15.96 27.76
CA TYR A 7 19.25 15.40 26.54
C TYR A 7 19.25 16.53 25.50
N GLU A 8 20.44 16.96 25.07
CA GLU A 8 20.54 17.80 23.88
C GLU A 8 20.10 16.98 22.67
N ILE A 9 18.99 17.39 22.06
CA ILE A 9 18.50 16.82 20.80
C ILE A 9 19.41 17.36 19.71
N THR A 10 20.13 16.48 19.02
CA THR A 10 20.99 16.89 17.90
C THR A 10 20.16 17.07 16.63
N GLU A 11 20.71 17.79 15.65
CA GLU A 11 20.08 17.90 14.32
C GLU A 11 19.89 16.53 13.66
N GLU A 12 20.81 15.59 13.91
CA GLU A 12 20.70 14.21 13.42
C GLU A 12 19.49 13.48 14.03
N ASP A 13 19.21 13.70 15.31
CA ASP A 13 18.04 13.12 15.96
C ASP A 13 16.75 13.70 15.39
N GLN A 14 16.68 15.02 15.17
CA GLN A 14 15.51 15.61 14.54
C GLN A 14 15.31 15.17 13.10
N THR A 15 16.40 14.93 12.38
CA THR A 15 16.35 14.35 11.04
C THR A 15 15.76 12.93 11.09
N LYS A 16 16.18 12.10 12.05
CA LYS A 16 15.64 10.75 12.27
C LYS A 16 14.16 10.76 12.65
N ILE A 17 13.74 11.67 13.53
CA ILE A 17 12.34 11.85 13.94
C ILE A 17 11.49 12.25 12.73
N THR A 18 11.92 13.27 11.99
CA THR A 18 11.21 13.74 10.80
C THR A 18 11.12 12.64 9.75
N THR A 19 12.21 11.91 9.51
CA THR A 19 12.25 10.79 8.57
C THR A 19 11.30 9.67 9.00
N PHE A 20 11.24 9.35 10.30
CA PHE A 20 10.29 8.37 10.83
C PHE A 20 8.84 8.79 10.53
N SER A 21 8.45 10.03 10.83
CA SER A 21 7.10 10.53 10.55
C SER A 21 6.77 10.48 9.05
N LEU A 22 7.70 10.88 8.18
CA LEU A 22 7.50 10.84 6.73
C LEU A 22 7.36 9.40 6.20
N MET A 23 8.18 8.47 6.69
CA MET A 23 8.11 7.07 6.28
C MET A 23 6.83 6.39 6.79
N HIS A 24 6.41 6.75 8.00
CA HIS A 24 5.14 6.31 8.55
C HIS A 24 3.95 6.75 7.68
N ASP A 25 3.87 8.04 7.33
CA ASP A 25 2.81 8.57 6.46
C ASP A 25 2.84 7.93 5.06
N LYS A 26 4.05 7.69 4.53
CA LYS A 26 4.22 6.99 3.26
C LYS A 26 3.70 5.54 3.35
N ARG A 27 3.99 4.83 4.44
CA ARG A 27 3.48 3.47 4.68
C ARG A 27 1.96 3.46 4.71
N LEU A 28 1.32 4.36 5.45
CA LEU A 28 -0.14 4.46 5.50
C LEU A 28 -0.76 4.68 4.12
N LYS A 29 -0.17 5.57 3.31
CA LYS A 29 -0.63 5.79 1.92
C LYS A 29 -0.49 4.55 1.06
N LEU A 30 0.61 3.80 1.20
CA LEU A 30 0.81 2.55 0.47
C LEU A 30 -0.18 1.46 0.93
N GLU A 31 -0.50 1.39 2.23
CA GLU A 31 -1.50 0.47 2.76
C GLU A 31 -2.91 0.80 2.22
N GLN A 32 -3.28 2.08 2.13
CA GLN A 32 -4.50 2.52 1.48
C GLN A 32 -4.52 2.18 -0.02
N GLN A 33 -3.40 2.40 -0.73
CA GLN A 33 -3.30 2.02 -2.14
C GLN A 33 -3.47 0.52 -2.33
N LEU A 34 -2.88 -0.30 -1.45
CA LEU A 34 -3.02 -1.75 -1.48
C LEU A 34 -4.46 -2.19 -1.27
N GLU A 35 -5.20 -1.55 -0.36
CA GLU A 35 -6.63 -1.80 -0.16
C GLU A 35 -7.43 -1.51 -1.42
N VAL A 36 -7.17 -0.38 -2.08
CA VAL A 36 -7.81 -0.03 -3.37
C VAL A 36 -7.52 -1.08 -4.45
N LEU A 37 -6.26 -1.50 -4.59
CA LEU A 37 -5.87 -2.52 -5.56
C LEU A 37 -6.58 -3.85 -5.29
N ASN A 38 -6.63 -4.31 -4.04
CA ASN A 38 -7.34 -5.54 -3.68
C ASN A 38 -8.84 -5.45 -3.98
N ASN A 39 -9.47 -4.30 -3.70
CA ASN A 39 -10.87 -4.07 -4.02
C ASN A 39 -11.11 -4.10 -5.54
N GLN A 40 -10.22 -3.49 -6.33
CA GLN A 40 -10.30 -3.55 -7.79
C GLN A 40 -10.14 -4.98 -8.33
N THR A 41 -9.20 -5.75 -7.79
CA THR A 41 -9.04 -7.17 -8.14
C THR A 41 -10.31 -7.97 -7.81
N GLY A 42 -10.95 -7.69 -6.67
CA GLY A 42 -12.23 -8.29 -6.30
C GLY A 42 -13.32 -7.98 -7.32
N LEU A 43 -13.48 -6.72 -7.71
CA LEU A 43 -14.46 -6.30 -8.72
C LEU A 43 -14.23 -6.97 -10.09
N ILE A 44 -12.97 -7.19 -10.48
CA ILE A 44 -12.66 -7.92 -11.72
C ILE A 44 -13.03 -9.40 -11.58
N SER A 45 -12.79 -10.02 -10.42
CA SER A 45 -13.21 -11.40 -10.17
C SER A 45 -14.74 -11.54 -10.22
N ASP A 46 -15.46 -10.61 -9.60
CA ASP A 46 -16.92 -10.59 -9.65
C ASP A 46 -17.42 -10.43 -11.09
N ALA A 47 -16.77 -9.59 -11.91
CA ALA A 47 -17.11 -9.43 -13.32
C ALA A 47 -16.82 -10.71 -14.16
N GLN A 48 -15.76 -11.45 -13.83
CA GLN A 48 -15.47 -12.75 -14.45
C GLN A 48 -16.55 -13.78 -14.10
N ASP A 49 -17.00 -13.82 -12.84
CA ASP A 49 -18.07 -14.71 -12.39
C ASP A 49 -19.42 -14.35 -13.05
N GLU A 50 -19.73 -13.06 -13.19
CA GLU A 50 -20.92 -12.59 -13.91
C GLU A 50 -20.89 -12.95 -15.40
N LEU A 51 -19.73 -12.88 -16.04
CA LEU A 51 -19.58 -13.28 -17.45
C LEU A 51 -19.98 -14.74 -17.66
N LEU A 52 -19.58 -15.64 -16.75
CA LEU A 52 -19.86 -17.07 -16.82
C LEU A 52 -21.36 -17.40 -16.68
N ILE A 53 -22.10 -16.58 -15.92
CA ILE A 53 -23.53 -16.80 -15.63
C ILE A 53 -24.41 -16.17 -16.72
N ASN A 54 -23.90 -15.15 -17.42
CA ASN A 54 -24.68 -14.43 -18.41
C ASN A 54 -24.88 -15.20 -19.71
N MET A 55 -26.10 -15.09 -20.26
CA MET A 55 -26.47 -15.72 -21.54
C MET A 55 -25.95 -14.95 -22.76
N GLU A 56 -25.58 -13.68 -22.58
CA GLU A 56 -25.04 -12.80 -23.62
C GLU A 56 -23.77 -12.11 -23.13
N THR A 57 -22.78 -11.95 -24.01
CA THR A 57 -21.54 -11.25 -23.69
C THR A 57 -21.79 -9.75 -23.48
N PRO A 58 -21.43 -9.17 -22.33
CA PRO A 58 -21.62 -7.76 -22.04
C PRO A 58 -20.64 -6.88 -22.84
N LEU A 59 -20.95 -5.58 -22.91
CA LEU A 59 -20.08 -4.59 -23.54
C LEU A 59 -18.89 -4.28 -22.63
N TYR A 60 -17.69 -4.32 -23.19
CA TYR A 60 -16.46 -3.94 -22.50
C TYR A 60 -16.27 -2.42 -22.54
N LYS A 61 -16.05 -1.80 -21.38
CA LYS A 61 -15.84 -0.35 -21.27
C LYS A 61 -14.36 0.00 -21.16
N ILE A 62 -13.88 0.87 -22.04
CA ILE A 62 -12.53 1.47 -21.97
C ILE A 62 -12.68 2.99 -22.02
N GLY A 63 -12.30 3.68 -20.94
CA GLY A 63 -12.52 5.12 -20.81
C GLY A 63 -14.01 5.45 -20.94
N ASP A 64 -14.38 6.21 -21.98
CA ASP A 64 -15.78 6.55 -22.29
C ASP A 64 -16.38 5.73 -23.44
N CYS A 65 -15.62 4.77 -23.99
CA CYS A 65 -16.04 3.94 -25.11
C CYS A 65 -16.54 2.56 -24.62
N PHE A 66 -17.52 1.99 -25.34
CA PHE A 66 -18.02 0.64 -25.14
C PHE A 66 -17.78 -0.20 -26.39
N MET A 67 -17.24 -1.40 -26.21
CA MET A 67 -16.88 -2.31 -27.29
C MET A 67 -17.60 -3.65 -27.10
N LYS A 68 -18.08 -4.23 -28.19
CA LYS A 68 -18.60 -5.59 -28.17
C LYS A 68 -17.45 -6.54 -28.45
N LEU A 69 -17.05 -7.28 -27.43
CA LEU A 69 -16.07 -8.35 -27.53
C LEU A 69 -16.78 -9.70 -27.60
N THR A 70 -16.09 -10.70 -28.12
CA THR A 70 -16.47 -12.09 -27.87
C THR A 70 -16.21 -12.45 -26.40
N GLU A 71 -16.88 -13.50 -25.91
CA GLU A 71 -16.69 -13.97 -24.53
C GLU A 71 -15.22 -14.30 -24.23
N GLN A 72 -14.55 -15.00 -25.16
CA GLN A 72 -13.13 -15.35 -25.02
C GLN A 72 -12.21 -14.12 -24.99
N GLU A 73 -12.48 -13.11 -25.82
CA GLU A 73 -11.72 -11.86 -25.80
C GLU A 73 -11.94 -11.12 -24.48
N LEU A 74 -13.19 -11.02 -24.01
CA LEU A 74 -13.51 -10.35 -22.75
C LEU A 74 -12.88 -11.06 -21.55
N GLU A 75 -12.96 -12.39 -21.49
CA GLU A 75 -12.31 -13.20 -20.44
C GLU A 75 -10.80 -12.96 -20.43
N SER A 76 -10.16 -12.98 -21.61
CA SER A 76 -8.72 -12.71 -21.72
C SER A 76 -8.34 -11.30 -21.28
N GLU A 77 -9.14 -10.29 -21.62
CA GLU A 77 -8.89 -8.91 -21.18
C GLU A 77 -9.08 -8.75 -19.67
N LEU A 78 -10.13 -9.35 -19.09
CA LEU A 78 -10.34 -9.33 -17.63
C LEU A 78 -9.19 -10.02 -16.88
N GLU A 79 -8.69 -11.15 -17.39
CA GLU A 79 -7.56 -11.87 -16.78
C GLU A 79 -6.27 -11.03 -16.84
N LYS A 80 -5.97 -10.39 -17.97
CA LYS A 80 -4.80 -9.49 -18.08
C LYS A 80 -4.88 -8.34 -17.09
N VAL A 81 -6.07 -7.74 -16.91
CA VAL A 81 -6.26 -6.66 -15.94
C VAL A 81 -6.06 -7.18 -14.52
N LYS A 82 -6.58 -8.36 -14.20
CA LYS A 82 -6.42 -9.01 -12.89
C LYS A 82 -4.95 -9.30 -12.58
N GLU A 83 -4.21 -9.89 -13.54
CA GLU A 83 -2.78 -10.16 -13.40
C GLU A 83 -1.99 -8.85 -13.16
N GLY A 84 -2.29 -7.79 -13.92
CA GLY A 84 -1.65 -6.48 -13.74
C GLY A 84 -1.92 -5.86 -12.37
N LEU A 85 -3.16 -5.92 -11.89
CA LEU A 85 -3.54 -5.44 -10.55
C LEU A 85 -2.83 -6.25 -9.46
N GLN A 86 -2.74 -7.58 -9.63
CA GLN A 86 -2.05 -8.47 -8.70
C GLN A 86 -0.56 -8.17 -8.62
N GLU A 87 0.10 -7.96 -9.77
CA GLU A 87 1.51 -7.57 -9.83
C GLU A 87 1.75 -6.21 -9.14
N GLU A 88 0.88 -5.22 -9.36
CA GLU A 88 0.98 -3.93 -8.67
C GLU A 88 0.75 -4.05 -7.16
N ALA A 89 -0.21 -4.89 -6.73
CA ALA A 89 -0.46 -5.17 -5.33
C ALA A 89 0.76 -5.79 -4.66
N ASP A 90 1.42 -6.76 -5.30
CA ASP A 90 2.59 -7.42 -4.75
C ASP A 90 3.80 -6.48 -4.67
N LYS A 91 4.04 -5.65 -5.69
CA LYS A 91 5.04 -4.57 -5.62
C LYS A 91 4.74 -3.57 -4.50
N THR A 92 3.47 -3.27 -4.26
CA THR A 92 3.04 -2.36 -3.20
C THR A 92 3.28 -2.98 -1.81
N LYS A 93 2.98 -4.28 -1.64
CA LYS A 93 3.32 -5.03 -0.42
C LYS A 93 4.82 -5.01 -0.12
N GLU A 94 5.66 -5.24 -1.13
CA GLU A 94 7.12 -5.18 -0.96
C GLU A 94 7.57 -3.81 -0.46
N ARG A 95 7.04 -2.72 -1.04
CA ARG A 95 7.34 -1.35 -0.61
C ARG A 95 6.88 -1.07 0.82
N ILE A 96 5.72 -1.58 1.23
CA ILE A 96 5.22 -1.49 2.60
C ILE A 96 6.20 -2.18 3.55
N GLU A 97 6.64 -3.40 3.22
CA GLU A 97 7.60 -4.16 4.03
C GLU A 97 8.97 -3.46 4.13
N THR A 98 9.45 -2.84 3.06
CA THR A 98 10.65 -1.99 3.13
C THR A 98 10.45 -0.81 4.08
N CYS A 99 9.32 -0.09 3.95
CA CYS A 99 9.03 1.06 4.83
C CYS A 99 8.90 0.64 6.30
N LYS A 100 8.29 -0.52 6.59
CA LYS A 100 8.20 -1.06 7.95
C LYS A 100 9.58 -1.32 8.55
N LYS A 101 10.46 -2.02 7.81
CA LYS A 101 11.83 -2.31 8.26
C LYS A 101 12.62 -1.04 8.57
N GLU A 102 12.51 -0.02 7.72
CA GLU A 102 13.16 1.28 7.95
C GLU A 102 12.56 2.00 9.17
N CYS A 103 11.24 2.02 9.31
CA CYS A 103 10.55 2.59 10.48
C CYS A 103 10.97 1.90 11.78
N ASP A 104 11.03 0.56 11.80
CA ASP A 104 11.42 -0.22 12.97
C ASP A 104 12.88 0.04 13.38
N SER A 105 13.78 0.18 12.40
CA SER A 105 15.18 0.55 12.64
C SER A 105 15.31 1.94 13.26
N LEU A 106 14.59 2.93 12.71
CA LEU A 106 14.55 4.29 13.24
C LEU A 106 13.92 4.33 14.64
N LYS A 107 12.81 3.61 14.84
CA LYS A 107 12.12 3.47 16.13
C LYS A 107 13.08 2.93 17.18
N ALA A 108 13.78 1.82 16.90
CA ALA A 108 14.75 1.22 17.80
C ALA A 108 15.90 2.20 18.14
N SER A 109 16.46 2.89 17.14
CA SER A 109 17.54 3.86 17.35
C SER A 109 17.10 5.03 18.24
N LEU A 110 15.90 5.56 18.00
CA LEU A 110 15.35 6.69 18.77
C LEU A 110 14.96 6.28 20.19
N TYR A 111 14.35 5.10 20.40
CA TYR A 111 14.06 4.59 21.74
C TYR A 111 15.32 4.22 22.53
N ALA A 112 16.38 3.73 21.88
CA ALA A 112 17.66 3.47 22.55
C ALA A 112 18.29 4.75 23.13
N LYS A 113 18.09 5.89 22.46
CA LYS A 113 18.64 7.20 22.88
C LYS A 113 17.72 7.96 23.84
N PHE A 114 16.43 8.04 23.54
CA PHE A 114 15.47 8.88 24.26
C PHE A 114 14.59 8.10 25.26
N GLY A 115 14.57 6.76 25.19
CA GLY A 115 13.78 5.91 26.08
C GLY A 115 12.29 6.25 26.06
N SER A 116 11.65 6.26 27.22
CA SER A 116 10.23 6.59 27.39
C SER A 116 9.88 8.07 27.18
N ARG A 117 10.85 8.93 26.84
CA ARG A 117 10.65 10.38 26.64
C ARG A 117 10.22 10.72 25.21
N ILE A 118 10.39 9.79 24.28
CA ILE A 118 9.89 9.93 22.90
C ILE A 118 8.69 9.02 22.70
N ASN A 119 7.66 9.54 22.04
CA ASN A 119 6.50 8.75 21.63
C ASN A 119 6.50 8.60 20.11
N LEU A 120 6.71 7.37 19.64
CA LEU A 120 6.67 6.99 18.23
C LEU A 120 5.58 5.94 17.97
N GLU A 121 4.48 6.05 18.72
CA GLU A 121 3.25 5.29 18.52
C GLU A 121 2.39 6.01 17.48
N ALA A 122 2.58 5.63 16.22
CA ALA A 122 1.68 5.91 15.11
C ALA A 122 1.56 4.63 14.28
#